data_AF-A0A356IXD2-F1
#
_entry.id   AF-A0A356IXD2-F1
#
_cell.length_a   1.000
_cell.length_b   1.000
_cell.length_c   1.000
_cell.angle_alpha   90.00
_cell.angle_beta   90.00
_cell.angle_gamma   90.00
#
_symmetry.space_group_name_H-M   'P 1'
#
loop_
_entity.id
_entity.type
_entity.pdbx_description
1 polymer ?
#
loop_
_entity_poly.entity_id
_entity_poly.type
_entity_poly.pdbx_seq_one_letter_code
_entity_poly.pdbx_strand_id
1 'polypeptide(L)'
;METWDQDFVDLIEPGHFRFDDNGLGYFIFGAVEGQLDYRLSEEGKRIDFTWSGNDEGDEKSGRGWFTFSSSRITKGYFFIHCGDESALEIERQP
;
A
#
# COMPACT_ATOMS: atom_id res chain seq x y z
N MET A 1 -2.48 9.46 -3.96
CA MET A 1 -3.22 8.30 -4.54
C MET A 1 -4.19 8.85 -5.57
N GLU A 2 -4.78 8.06 -6.48
CA GLU A 2 -5.71 8.62 -7.49
C GLU A 2 -7.08 9.00 -6.89
N THR A 3 -7.57 8.17 -5.97
CA THR A 3 -8.93 8.25 -5.40
C THR A 3 -9.04 9.29 -4.29
N TRP A 4 -7.92 9.51 -3.59
CA TRP A 4 -7.81 10.43 -2.46
C TRP A 4 -6.72 11.45 -2.71
N ASP A 5 -7.02 12.72 -2.44
CA ASP A 5 -6.04 13.81 -2.53
C ASP A 5 -4.95 13.67 -1.47
N GLN A 6 -3.88 14.46 -1.61
CA GLN A 6 -2.71 14.34 -0.75
C GLN A 6 -3.02 14.73 0.70
N ASP A 7 -3.90 15.72 0.92
CA ASP A 7 -4.29 16.15 2.27
C ASP A 7 -5.03 15.02 3.01
N PHE A 8 -5.85 14.23 2.31
CA PHE A 8 -6.45 13.03 2.86
C PHE A 8 -5.42 11.93 3.10
N VAL A 9 -4.53 11.67 2.13
CA VAL A 9 -3.50 10.62 2.26
C VAL A 9 -2.61 10.86 3.49
N ASP A 10 -2.30 12.12 3.80
CA ASP A 10 -1.41 12.51 4.89
C ASP A 10 -2.17 12.94 6.17
N LEU A 11 -3.46 12.59 6.30
CA LEU A 11 -4.34 13.10 7.37
C LEU A 11 -3.79 12.86 8.80
N ILE A 12 -3.32 11.65 9.09
CA ILE A 12 -2.75 11.30 10.40
C ILE A 12 -1.23 11.48 10.39
N GLU A 13 -0.57 10.92 9.38
CA GLU A 13 0.85 11.04 9.11
C GLU A 13 1.10 10.79 7.61
N PRO A 14 2.30 11.10 7.08
CA PRO A 14 2.59 10.86 5.67
C PRO A 14 2.30 9.42 5.26
N GLY A 15 1.45 9.28 4.23
CA GLY A 15 1.01 7.97 3.77
C GLY A 15 2.19 7.16 3.25
N HIS A 16 2.37 5.94 3.75
CA HIS A 16 3.53 5.12 3.38
C HIS A 16 3.26 3.62 3.45
N PHE A 17 4.13 2.87 2.78
CA PHE A 17 4.20 1.42 2.82
C PHE A 17 5.60 1.00 3.28
N ARG A 18 5.66 0.13 4.27
CA ARG A 18 6.88 -0.50 4.78
C ARG A 18 6.83 -1.99 4.47
N PHE A 19 7.88 -2.51 3.85
CA PHE A 19 8.06 -3.92 3.55
C PHE A 19 9.23 -4.46 4.35
N ASP A 20 9.00 -5.51 5.13
CA ASP A 20 9.98 -6.16 5.99
C ASP A 20 10.52 -7.44 5.35
N ASP A 21 11.77 -7.81 5.65
CA ASP A 21 12.48 -8.93 5.01
C ASP A 21 11.86 -10.33 5.27
N ASN A 22 10.83 -10.42 6.11
CA ASN A 22 10.11 -11.65 6.43
C ASN A 22 8.86 -11.88 5.57
N GLY A 23 8.63 -11.07 4.52
CA GLY A 23 7.44 -11.18 3.68
C GLY A 23 6.19 -10.53 4.29
N LEU A 24 6.36 -9.75 5.35
CA LEU A 24 5.31 -8.95 5.98
C LEU A 24 5.58 -7.46 5.83
N GLY A 25 4.65 -6.64 6.25
CA GLY A 25 4.84 -5.20 6.24
C GLY A 25 3.71 -4.47 6.92
N TYR A 26 3.69 -3.16 6.70
CA TYR A 26 2.65 -2.29 7.22
C TYR A 26 2.43 -1.12 6.27
N PHE A 27 1.22 -0.58 6.26
CA PHE A 27 0.94 0.69 5.61
C PHE A 27 0.01 1.54 6.46
N ILE A 28 0.05 2.84 6.20
CA ILE A 28 -0.94 3.80 6.66
C ILE A 28 -1.17 4.86 5.59
N PHE A 29 -2.41 5.29 5.40
CA PHE A 29 -2.79 6.52 4.69
C PHE A 29 -4.15 6.97 5.20
N GLY A 30 -4.37 8.27 5.34
CA GLY A 30 -5.60 8.77 5.95
C GLY A 30 -5.76 8.21 7.37
N ALA A 31 -6.91 7.57 7.62
CA ALA A 31 -7.19 6.80 8.84
C ALA A 31 -7.12 5.27 8.65
N VAL A 32 -6.72 4.82 7.46
CA VAL A 32 -6.61 3.39 7.11
C VAL A 32 -5.20 2.92 7.40
N GLU A 33 -5.07 1.89 8.22
CA GLU A 33 -3.81 1.21 8.49
C GLU A 33 -3.95 -0.30 8.38
N GLY A 34 -2.86 -1.01 8.12
CA GLY A 34 -2.92 -2.47 8.08
C GLY A 34 -1.59 -3.18 7.93
N GLN A 35 -1.59 -4.44 8.35
CA GLN A 35 -0.47 -5.34 8.15
C GLN A 35 -0.53 -5.94 6.75
N LEU A 36 0.62 -6.00 6.09
CA LEU A 36 0.79 -6.58 4.77
C LEU A 36 1.32 -8.02 4.90
N ASP A 37 0.82 -8.92 4.06
CA ASP A 37 1.47 -10.17 3.69
C ASP A 37 1.78 -10.09 2.19
N TYR A 38 3.06 -10.13 1.82
CA TYR A 38 3.49 -9.85 0.45
C TYR A 38 4.40 -10.94 -0.14
N ARG A 39 4.36 -11.07 -1.46
CA ARG A 39 5.24 -11.94 -2.24
C ARG A 39 5.90 -11.13 -3.34
N LEU A 40 7.19 -11.40 -3.56
CA LEU A 40 7.93 -10.89 -4.71
C LEU A 40 7.75 -11.85 -5.89
N SER A 41 7.63 -11.31 -7.09
CA SER A 41 7.72 -12.12 -8.30
C SER A 41 9.12 -12.73 -8.45
N GLU A 42 9.23 -13.85 -9.17
CA GLU A 42 10.52 -14.53 -9.38
C GLU A 42 11.58 -13.61 -10.00
N GLU A 43 11.15 -12.67 -10.86
CA GLU A 43 12.04 -11.67 -11.47
C GLU A 43 12.37 -10.49 -10.55
N GLY A 44 11.77 -10.39 -9.36
CA GLY A 44 11.96 -9.29 -8.40
C GLY A 44 11.40 -7.94 -8.87
N LYS A 45 10.55 -7.93 -9.91
CA LYS A 45 10.02 -6.69 -10.52
C LYS A 45 8.64 -6.29 -10.02
N ARG A 46 7.99 -7.15 -9.24
CA ARG A 46 6.63 -6.93 -8.75
C ARG A 46 6.49 -7.45 -7.33
N ILE A 47 5.76 -6.70 -6.52
CA ILE A 47 5.19 -7.16 -5.25
C ILE A 47 3.70 -7.35 -5.46
N ASP A 48 3.17 -8.47 -5.01
CA ASP A 48 1.75 -8.68 -4.79
C ASP A 48 1.52 -8.85 -3.29
N PHE A 49 0.48 -8.22 -2.74
CA PHE A 49 0.20 -8.26 -1.31
C PHE A 49 -1.29 -8.38 -1.01
N THR A 50 -1.58 -8.98 0.14
CA THR A 50 -2.87 -8.86 0.83
C THR A 50 -2.67 -8.12 2.14
N TRP A 51 -3.75 -7.56 2.69
CA TRP A 51 -3.68 -6.86 3.96
C TRP A 51 -4.93 -7.03 4.80
N SER A 52 -4.77 -6.87 6.10
CA SER A 52 -5.86 -6.75 7.08
C SER A 52 -5.51 -5.65 8.07
N GLY A 53 -6.51 -4.89 8.50
CA GLY A 53 -6.28 -3.70 9.29
C GLY A 53 -7.55 -3.00 9.73
N ASN A 54 -7.44 -1.70 9.95
CA ASN A 54 -8.48 -0.90 10.57
C ASN A 54 -8.68 0.42 9.81
N ASP A 55 -9.92 0.90 9.84
CA ASP A 55 -10.32 2.23 9.36
C ASP A 55 -11.30 2.79 10.39
N GLU A 56 -10.82 3.71 11.24
CA GLU A 56 -11.61 4.37 12.30
C GLU A 56 -12.40 3.42 13.23
N GLY A 57 -11.86 2.24 13.53
CA GLY A 57 -12.50 1.22 14.36
C GLY A 57 -13.20 0.10 13.59
N ASP A 58 -13.35 0.24 12.28
CA ASP A 58 -13.89 -0.82 11.42
C ASP A 58 -12.77 -1.73 10.88
N GLU A 59 -12.95 -3.05 11.00
CA GLU A 59 -12.05 -4.00 10.38
C GLU A 59 -12.15 -3.92 8.84
N LYS A 60 -11.01 -3.72 8.19
CA LYS A 60 -10.88 -3.71 6.73
C LYS A 60 -9.83 -4.72 6.29
N SER A 61 -9.95 -5.15 5.04
CA SER A 61 -8.95 -5.99 4.39
C SER A 61 -8.92 -5.71 2.91
N GLY A 62 -7.92 -6.25 2.22
CA GLY A 62 -7.83 -6.06 0.79
C GLY A 62 -6.57 -6.64 0.18
N ARG A 63 -6.20 -6.10 -0.98
CA ARG A 63 -5.03 -6.53 -1.73
C ARG A 63 -4.44 -5.39 -2.53
N GLY A 64 -3.29 -5.64 -3.13
CA GLY A 64 -2.70 -4.71 -4.07
C GLY A 64 -1.44 -5.27 -4.68
N TRP A 65 -0.80 -4.44 -5.50
CA TRP A 65 0.47 -4.76 -6.10
C TRP A 65 1.26 -3.51 -6.42
N PHE A 66 2.58 -3.68 -6.52
CA PHE A 66 3.53 -2.65 -6.94
C PHE A 66 4.46 -3.22 -8.01
N THR A 67 4.82 -2.41 -9.00
CA THR A 67 5.87 -2.75 -9.97
C THR A 67 7.08 -1.86 -9.78
N PHE A 68 8.24 -2.47 -9.57
CA PHE A 68 9.49 -1.74 -9.46
C PHE A 68 9.95 -1.27 -10.84
N SER A 69 10.27 0.01 -10.92
CA SER A 69 11.00 0.57 -12.05
C SER A 69 12.45 0.84 -11.64
N SER A 70 13.31 1.15 -12.62
CA SER A 70 14.66 1.66 -12.33
C SER A 70 14.66 3.06 -11.71
N SER A 71 13.50 3.74 -11.69
CA SER A 71 13.33 5.00 -11.00
C SER A 71 12.96 4.79 -9.53
N ARG A 72 13.09 5.84 -8.72
CA ARG A 72 12.59 5.81 -7.33
C ARG A 72 11.05 5.74 -7.26
N ILE A 73 10.37 6.01 -8.36
CA ILE A 73 8.92 6.00 -8.43
C ILE A 73 8.45 4.59 -8.82
N THR A 74 7.55 4.06 -8.01
CA THR A 74 6.91 2.76 -8.19
C THR A 74 5.41 2.98 -8.37
N LYS A 75 4.83 2.33 -9.38
CA LYS A 75 3.39 2.35 -9.63
C LYS A 75 2.74 1.09 -9.13
N GLY A 76 1.47 1.20 -8.75
CA GLY A 76 0.73 0.08 -8.20
C GLY A 76 -0.77 0.31 -8.18
N TYR A 77 -1.47 -0.62 -7.56
CA TYR A 77 -2.88 -0.51 -7.23
C TYR A 77 -3.13 -1.01 -5.81
N PHE A 78 -4.08 -0.37 -5.16
CA PHE A 78 -4.60 -0.74 -3.85
C PHE A 78 -6.10 -1.00 -3.94
N PHE A 79 -6.56 -2.05 -3.30
CA PHE A 79 -7.97 -2.46 -3.28
C PHE A 79 -8.40 -2.68 -1.84
N ILE A 80 -9.53 -2.10 -1.47
CA ILE A 80 -10.29 -2.41 -0.26
C ILE A 80 -11.32 -3.48 -0.63
N HIS A 81 -11.36 -4.58 0.12
CA HIS A 81 -12.32 -5.66 -0.11
C HIS A 81 -13.76 -5.12 0.00
N CYS A 82 -14.54 -5.29 -1.07
CA CYS A 82 -15.90 -4.74 -1.19
C CYS A 82 -16.00 -3.22 -0.96
N GLY A 83 -14.92 -2.49 -1.27
CA GLY A 83 -14.86 -1.04 -1.15
C GLY A 83 -14.17 -0.41 -2.35
N ASP A 84 -13.50 0.71 -2.10
CA ASP A 84 -12.81 1.47 -3.13
C ASP A 84 -11.49 0.82 -3.59
N GLU A 85 -11.03 1.28 -4.74
CA GLU A 85 -9.71 0.97 -5.28
C GLU A 85 -9.01 2.26 -5.71
N SER A 86 -7.69 2.24 -5.77
CA SER A 86 -6.90 3.40 -6.17
C SER A 86 -5.61 3.02 -6.85
N ALA A 87 -5.30 3.71 -7.96
CA ALA A 87 -3.96 3.69 -8.50
C ALA A 87 -2.99 4.38 -7.53
N LEU A 88 -1.80 3.80 -7.38
CA LEU A 88 -0.75 4.29 -6.51
C LEU A 88 0.46 4.73 -7.31
N GLU A 89 1.06 5.83 -6.87
CA GLU A 89 2.42 6.22 -7.21
C GLU A 89 3.15 6.50 -5.90
N ILE A 90 4.25 5.77 -5.67
CA ILE A 90 5.02 5.83 -4.42
C ILE A 90 6.47 6.13 -4.74
N GLU A 91 7.07 7.05 -3.99
CA GLU A 91 8.50 7.29 -4.00
C GLU A 91 9.22 6.40 -2.98
N ARG A 92 10.19 5.62 -3.45
CA ARG A 92 11.06 4.80 -2.61
C ARG A 92 12.02 5.70 -1.83
N GLN A 93 11.94 5.64 -0.50
CA GLN A 93 12.91 6.24 0.39
C GLN A 93 14.23 5.42 0.41
N PRO A 94 15.40 6.08 0.55
CA PRO A 94 16.71 5.43 0.58
C PRO A 94 16.95 4.59 1.84
#